data_AF-A0A259CFG6-F1
#
_entry.id   AF-A0A259CFG6-F1
#
_cell.length_a   1.000
_cell.length_b   1.000
_cell.length_c   1.000
_cell.angle_alpha   90.00
_cell.angle_beta   90.00
_cell.angle_gamma   90.00
#
_symmetry.space_group_name_H-M   'P 1'
#
loop_
_entity.id
_entity.type
_entity.pdbx_description
1 polymer ?
#
loop_
_entity_poly.entity_id
_entity_poly.type
_entity_poly.pdbx_seq_one_letter_code
_entity_poly.pdbx_strand_id
1 'polypeptide(L)'
;MKFAAALLAASLFAAPAFAQDAPPNIVGTWKGDSDGLSEKYGWVTGPVTLTVTEQKGRAFRASLIYPSEKGGSKTESVVGAFAADGKNIFLASDDGIHIAVLQGDVVDACYLEPGDNDGLALCARLKKQP
;
A
#
# COMPACT_ATOMS: atom_id res chain seq x y z
N MET A 1 -51.17 -48.36 -5.52
CA MET A 1 -49.77 -48.83 -5.50
C MET A 1 -48.84 -47.62 -5.62
N LYS A 2 -48.01 -47.43 -4.60
CA LYS A 2 -46.65 -46.86 -4.59
C LYS A 2 -46.44 -45.41 -5.09
N PHE A 3 -46.36 -44.50 -4.12
CA PHE A 3 -45.61 -43.24 -4.20
C PHE A 3 -44.11 -43.54 -4.39
N ALA A 4 -43.44 -42.88 -5.33
CA ALA A 4 -41.98 -42.88 -5.45
C ALA A 4 -41.49 -41.43 -5.40
N ALA A 5 -41.01 -41.02 -4.23
CA ALA A 5 -40.33 -39.75 -4.01
C ALA A 5 -38.89 -39.87 -4.54
N ALA A 6 -38.54 -39.06 -5.53
CA ALA A 6 -37.16 -38.91 -5.98
C ALA A 6 -36.49 -37.80 -5.14
N LEU A 7 -35.70 -38.21 -4.15
CA LEU A 7 -34.79 -37.32 -3.43
C LEU A 7 -33.52 -37.12 -4.26
N LEU A 8 -33.44 -35.99 -4.99
CA LEU A 8 -32.16 -35.51 -5.52
C LEU A 8 -31.37 -34.87 -4.38
N ALA A 9 -30.34 -35.57 -3.90
CA ALA A 9 -29.38 -35.01 -2.96
C ALA A 9 -28.44 -34.06 -3.72
N ALA A 10 -28.71 -32.76 -3.64
CA ALA A 10 -27.79 -31.72 -4.08
C ALA A 10 -26.59 -31.69 -3.12
N SER A 11 -25.48 -32.27 -3.55
CA SER A 11 -24.19 -32.15 -2.88
C SER A 11 -23.68 -30.72 -3.07
N LEU A 12 -23.95 -29.88 -2.06
CA LEU A 12 -23.28 -28.58 -1.90
C LEU A 12 -21.80 -28.85 -1.69
N PHE A 13 -21.00 -28.74 -2.75
CA PHE A 13 -19.56 -28.60 -2.63
C PHE A 13 -19.28 -27.26 -1.94
N ALA A 14 -19.21 -27.27 -0.61
CA ALA A 14 -18.59 -26.20 0.15
C ALA A 14 -17.09 -26.23 -0.20
N ALA A 15 -16.72 -25.55 -1.28
CA ALA A 15 -15.31 -25.24 -1.51
C ALA A 15 -14.82 -24.51 -0.25
N PRO A 16 -13.68 -24.89 0.34
CA PRO A 16 -13.10 -24.09 1.40
C PRO A 16 -12.91 -22.70 0.80
N ALA A 17 -13.60 -21.70 1.37
CA ALA A 17 -13.19 -20.33 1.19
C ALA A 17 -11.73 -20.32 1.61
N PHE A 18 -10.80 -20.11 0.68
CA PHE A 18 -9.40 -19.91 1.02
C PHE A 18 -9.40 -18.79 2.04
N ALA A 19 -9.18 -19.15 3.31
CA ALA A 19 -8.93 -18.20 4.36
C ALA A 19 -7.62 -17.54 3.96
N GLN A 20 -7.72 -16.45 3.22
CA GLN A 20 -6.59 -15.65 2.84
C GLN A 20 -6.07 -15.11 4.17
N ASP A 21 -4.89 -15.56 4.59
CA ASP A 21 -4.30 -15.15 5.85
C ASP A 21 -4.40 -13.62 5.97
N ALA A 22 -4.88 -13.15 7.11
CA ALA A 22 -5.01 -11.72 7.34
C ALA A 22 -3.63 -11.06 7.09
N PRO A 23 -3.57 -9.95 6.35
CA PRO A 23 -2.30 -9.32 6.02
C PRO A 23 -1.58 -8.90 7.31
N PRO A 24 -0.24 -8.81 7.27
CA PRO A 24 0.53 -8.31 8.40
C PRO A 24 0.04 -6.95 8.88
N ASN A 25 0.09 -6.72 10.19
CA ASN A 25 -0.19 -5.42 10.77
C ASN A 25 1.01 -4.49 10.58
N ILE A 26 0.82 -3.40 9.82
CA ILE A 26 1.84 -2.40 9.51
C ILE A 26 1.62 -1.06 10.21
N VAL A 27 0.66 -0.97 11.14
CA VAL A 27 0.49 0.22 12.00
C VAL A 27 1.83 0.57 12.67
N GLY A 28 2.18 1.86 12.62
CA GLY A 28 3.45 2.37 13.12
C GLY A 28 4.07 3.42 12.20
N THR A 29 5.27 3.85 12.60
CA THR A 29 6.07 4.81 11.85
C THR A 29 7.16 4.08 11.08
N TRP A 30 7.39 4.49 9.84
CA TRP A 30 8.37 3.93 8.92
C TRP A 30 9.21 5.08 8.35
N LYS A 31 10.53 4.95 8.36
CA LYS A 31 11.43 6.02 7.93
C LYS A 31 12.53 5.52 7.01
N GLY A 32 12.94 6.36 6.08
CA GLY A 32 14.06 6.13 5.19
C GLY A 32 14.38 7.39 4.39
N ASP A 33 15.24 7.25 3.41
CA ASP A 33 15.52 8.28 2.42
C ASP A 33 14.95 7.84 1.06
N SER A 34 14.56 8.83 0.28
CA SER A 34 14.12 8.67 -1.10
C SER A 34 15.15 9.18 -2.09
N ASP A 35 15.13 8.61 -3.28
CA ASP A 35 15.86 9.09 -4.45
C ASP A 35 15.06 8.87 -5.73
N GLY A 36 15.16 9.82 -6.66
CA GLY A 36 14.42 9.76 -7.91
C GLY A 36 14.60 10.98 -8.81
N LEU A 37 13.69 11.11 -9.77
CA LEU A 37 13.74 12.11 -10.81
C LEU A 37 12.37 12.77 -10.99
N SER A 38 12.36 14.10 -10.94
CA SER A 38 11.27 14.96 -11.40
C SER A 38 11.63 15.54 -12.78
N GLU A 39 10.69 15.57 -13.72
CA GLU A 39 10.85 16.28 -14.99
C GLU A 39 11.11 17.78 -14.79
N LYS A 40 10.58 18.37 -13.72
CA LYS A 40 10.65 19.80 -13.43
C LYS A 40 11.84 20.19 -12.56
N TYR A 41 12.13 19.39 -11.54
CA TYR A 41 13.15 19.72 -10.53
C TYR A 41 14.45 18.93 -10.71
N GLY A 42 14.49 17.96 -11.62
CA GLY A 42 15.64 17.09 -11.83
C GLY A 42 15.76 16.03 -10.73
N TRP A 43 16.98 15.70 -10.33
CA TRP A 43 17.24 14.71 -9.28
C TRP A 43 16.73 15.21 -7.94
N VAL A 44 15.86 14.41 -7.31
CA VAL A 44 15.25 14.73 -6.02
C VAL A 44 15.58 13.63 -5.03
N THR A 45 15.94 14.03 -3.81
CA THR A 45 16.29 13.09 -2.74
C THR A 45 15.88 13.66 -1.39
N GLY A 46 15.61 12.78 -0.42
CA GLY A 46 15.62 13.17 0.98
C GLY A 46 14.72 12.33 1.89
N PRO A 47 14.62 12.71 3.17
CA PRO A 47 14.02 11.88 4.19
C PRO A 47 12.51 11.76 4.01
N VAL A 48 12.02 10.54 4.07
CA VAL A 48 10.59 10.20 4.01
C VAL A 48 10.16 9.52 5.30
N THR A 49 9.03 9.95 5.85
CA THR A 49 8.35 9.29 6.97
C THR A 49 6.95 8.89 6.57
N LEU A 50 6.64 7.59 6.60
CA LEU A 50 5.30 7.04 6.49
C LEU A 50 4.77 6.72 7.88
N THR A 51 3.58 7.21 8.21
CA THR A 51 2.89 6.89 9.46
C THR A 51 1.56 6.20 9.16
N VAL A 52 1.45 4.92 9.49
CA VAL A 52 0.20 4.16 9.38
C VAL A 52 -0.54 4.26 10.71
N THR A 53 -1.73 4.87 10.71
CA THR A 53 -2.48 5.19 11.94
C THR A 53 -3.58 4.18 12.26
N GLU A 54 -4.17 3.58 11.23
CA GLU A 54 -5.28 2.63 11.37
C GLU A 54 -5.21 1.60 10.26
N GLN A 55 -5.38 0.31 10.59
CA GLN A 55 -5.50 -0.78 9.61
C GLN A 55 -6.72 -1.65 9.94
N LYS A 56 -7.55 -1.91 8.93
CA LYS A 56 -8.71 -2.81 8.99
C LYS A 56 -8.64 -3.82 7.85
N GLY A 57 -8.26 -5.06 8.19
CA GLY A 57 -7.98 -6.08 7.20
C GLY A 57 -6.87 -5.62 6.25
N ARG A 58 -7.17 -5.59 4.94
CA ARG A 58 -6.22 -5.16 3.90
C ARG A 58 -6.11 -3.65 3.73
N ALA A 59 -7.07 -2.87 4.21
CA ALA A 59 -7.07 -1.42 4.00
C ALA A 59 -6.52 -0.68 5.23
N PHE A 60 -5.86 0.45 5.00
CA PHE A 60 -5.30 1.29 6.07
C PHE A 60 -5.28 2.78 5.70
N ARG A 61 -5.20 3.63 6.72
CA ARG A 61 -4.96 5.08 6.62
C ARG A 61 -3.52 5.38 7.00
N ALA A 62 -2.92 6.32 6.30
CA ALA A 62 -1.57 6.76 6.58
C ALA A 62 -1.34 8.24 6.22
N SER A 63 -0.19 8.75 6.64
CA SER A 63 0.35 10.02 6.18
C SER A 63 1.81 9.89 5.79
N LEU A 64 2.24 10.70 4.82
CA LEU A 64 3.62 10.82 4.39
C LEU A 64 4.16 12.20 4.76
N ILE A 65 5.41 12.25 5.19
CA ILE A 65 6.18 13.48 5.34
C ILE A 65 7.41 13.35 4.44
N TYR A 66 7.61 14.33 3.57
CA TYR A 66 8.71 14.34 2.59
C TYR A 66 9.23 15.76 2.35
N PRO A 67 10.43 15.93 1.75
CA PRO A 67 11.00 17.23 1.46
C PRO A 67 10.15 17.99 0.44
N SER A 68 9.95 19.29 0.67
CA SER A 68 9.33 20.17 -0.31
C SER A 68 10.38 20.72 -1.26
N GLU A 69 10.09 20.74 -2.55
CA GLU A 69 10.89 21.44 -3.57
C GLU A 69 11.04 22.95 -3.30
N LYS A 70 10.13 23.53 -2.51
CA LYS A 70 10.18 24.94 -2.08
C LYS A 70 10.92 25.15 -0.75
N GLY A 71 11.56 24.11 -0.21
CA GLY A 71 12.17 24.09 1.11
C GLY A 71 11.19 23.70 2.22
N GLY A 72 11.72 23.07 3.27
CA GLY A 72 10.93 22.51 4.37
C GLY A 72 10.38 21.11 4.06
N SER A 73 9.37 20.69 4.82
CA SER A 73 8.69 19.40 4.62
C SER A 73 7.22 19.61 4.28
N LYS A 74 6.68 18.72 3.45
CA LYS A 74 5.24 18.58 3.23
C LYS A 74 4.72 17.39 4.00
N THR A 75 3.44 17.45 4.36
CA THR A 75 2.68 16.34 4.91
C THR A 75 1.49 16.07 4.01
N GLU A 76 1.25 14.81 3.71
CA GLU A 76 0.20 14.37 2.80
C GLU A 76 -0.55 13.19 3.39
N SER A 77 -1.86 13.15 3.16
CA SER A 77 -2.70 12.03 3.60
C SER A 77 -2.81 11.01 2.50
N VAL A 78 -2.55 9.75 2.83
CA VAL A 78 -2.62 8.65 1.87
C VAL A 78 -3.53 7.53 2.41
N VAL A 79 -4.16 6.82 1.48
CA VAL A 79 -4.91 5.60 1.78
C VAL A 79 -4.23 4.43 1.10
N GLY A 80 -4.16 3.29 1.77
CA GLY A 80 -3.47 2.13 1.22
C GLY A 80 -4.23 0.83 1.39
N ALA A 81 -3.88 -0.14 0.55
CA ALA A 81 -4.41 -1.48 0.62
C ALA A 81 -3.38 -2.54 0.24
N PHE A 82 -3.37 -3.66 0.96
CA PHE A 82 -2.65 -4.86 0.57
C PHE A 82 -3.32 -5.56 -0.61
N ALA A 83 -2.51 -6.04 -1.55
CA ALA A 83 -2.89 -7.04 -2.52
C ALA A 83 -3.25 -8.37 -1.83
N ALA A 84 -3.71 -9.35 -2.63
CA ALA A 84 -4.15 -10.62 -2.07
C ALA A 84 -3.03 -11.44 -1.41
N ASP A 85 -1.78 -11.19 -1.82
CA ASP A 85 -0.58 -11.87 -1.32
C ASP A 85 -0.08 -11.39 0.07
N GLY A 86 -0.70 -10.35 0.64
CA GLY A 86 -0.30 -9.79 1.93
C GLY A 86 1.09 -9.11 1.94
N LYS A 87 1.70 -8.89 0.76
CA LYS A 87 3.04 -8.30 0.61
C LYS A 87 3.01 -7.04 -0.24
N ASN A 88 2.38 -7.09 -1.41
CA ASN A 88 2.24 -5.93 -2.27
C ASN A 88 1.23 -4.95 -1.66
N ILE A 89 1.58 -3.67 -1.66
CA ILE A 89 0.82 -2.58 -1.10
C ILE A 89 0.64 -1.52 -2.20
N PHE A 90 -0.58 -1.04 -2.36
CA PHE A 90 -0.88 0.12 -3.19
C PHE A 90 -1.32 1.25 -2.29
N LEU A 91 -0.75 2.44 -2.47
CA LEU A 91 -1.22 3.66 -1.82
C LEU A 91 -1.64 4.68 -2.87
N ALA A 92 -2.63 5.48 -2.53
CA ALA A 92 -3.10 6.59 -3.35
C ALA A 92 -3.20 7.85 -2.51
N SER A 93 -2.83 8.96 -3.15
CA SER A 93 -2.99 10.33 -2.67
C SER A 93 -3.84 11.14 -3.65
N ASP A 94 -3.90 12.45 -3.46
CA ASP A 94 -4.57 13.37 -4.39
C ASP A 94 -3.74 13.67 -5.65
N ASP A 95 -2.42 13.52 -5.59
CA ASP A 95 -1.48 13.83 -6.68
C ASP A 95 -0.88 12.58 -7.35
N GLY A 96 -0.81 11.43 -6.68
CA GLY A 96 -0.18 10.25 -7.26
C GLY A 96 -0.50 8.93 -6.60
N ILE A 97 0.33 7.94 -6.94
CA ILE A 97 0.21 6.58 -6.45
C ILE A 97 1.56 6.10 -5.91
N HIS A 98 1.50 5.23 -4.91
CA HIS A 98 2.65 4.45 -4.49
C HIS A 98 2.43 2.97 -4.76
N ILE A 99 3.46 2.33 -5.28
CA ILE A 99 3.54 0.88 -5.41
C ILE A 99 4.63 0.43 -4.46
N ALA A 100 4.26 -0.44 -3.51
CA ALA A 100 5.14 -0.83 -2.44
C ALA A 100 5.10 -2.34 -2.17
N VAL A 101 6.15 -2.84 -1.52
CA VAL A 101 6.27 -4.23 -1.07
C VAL A 101 6.72 -4.25 0.39
N LEU A 102 5.98 -4.98 1.22
CA LEU A 102 6.38 -5.29 2.60
C LEU A 102 7.30 -6.53 2.62
N GLN A 103 8.50 -6.36 3.19
CA GLN A 103 9.48 -7.41 3.41
C GLN A 103 9.97 -7.35 4.85
N GLY A 104 9.28 -8.07 5.75
CA GLY A 104 9.59 -8.05 7.18
C GLY A 104 9.30 -6.69 7.80
N ASP A 105 10.35 -6.02 8.28
CA ASP A 105 10.31 -4.67 8.87
C ASP A 105 10.69 -3.56 7.88
N VAL A 106 10.66 -3.87 6.58
CA VAL A 106 10.94 -2.92 5.50
C VAL A 106 9.73 -2.78 4.59
N VAL A 107 9.34 -1.53 4.30
CA VAL A 107 8.47 -1.16 3.20
C VAL A 107 9.35 -0.54 2.11
N ASP A 108 9.44 -1.22 0.97
CA ASP A 108 10.09 -0.69 -0.23
C ASP A 108 9.00 -0.07 -1.11
N ALA A 109 9.03 1.24 -1.33
CA ALA A 109 7.92 1.97 -1.95
C ALA A 109 8.42 2.93 -3.03
N CYS A 110 7.78 2.90 -4.21
CA CYS A 110 8.00 3.88 -5.25
C CYS A 110 6.76 4.74 -5.44
N TYR A 111 6.94 6.05 -5.47
CA TYR A 111 5.93 7.06 -5.80
C TYR A 111 5.97 7.36 -7.30
N LEU A 112 4.79 7.48 -7.89
CA LEU A 112 4.59 7.84 -9.28
C LEU A 112 3.54 8.95 -9.38
N GLU A 113 3.94 10.07 -9.98
CA GLU A 113 3.06 11.18 -10.34
C GLU A 113 3.15 11.41 -11.84
N PRO A 114 2.09 11.09 -12.61
CA PRO A 114 2.12 11.20 -14.08
C PRO A 114 1.77 12.60 -14.60
N GLY A 115 1.61 13.62 -13.74
CA GLY A 115 1.03 14.93 -14.10
C GLY A 115 1.74 15.69 -15.24
N ASP A 116 0.97 16.53 -15.96
CA ASP A 116 1.43 17.29 -17.14
C ASP A 116 2.55 18.30 -16.79
N ASN A 117 3.81 17.91 -17.02
CA ASN A 117 5.08 18.61 -16.73
C ASN A 117 5.55 18.60 -15.27
N ASP A 118 4.95 17.75 -14.43
CA ASP A 118 5.40 17.50 -13.05
C ASP A 118 5.75 16.01 -12.86
N GLY A 119 6.00 15.27 -13.96
CA GLY A 119 6.31 13.85 -13.95
C GLY A 119 7.36 13.49 -12.91
N LEU A 120 7.02 12.62 -11.96
CA LEU A 120 7.88 12.26 -10.83
C LEU A 120 7.87 10.76 -10.61
N ALA A 121 9.07 10.19 -10.54
CA ALA A 121 9.30 8.83 -10.11
C ALA A 121 10.44 8.81 -9.08
N LEU A 122 10.15 8.35 -7.86
CA LEU A 122 11.14 8.16 -6.80
C LEU A 122 10.83 6.90 -6.01
N CYS A 123 11.85 6.32 -5.39
CA CYS A 123 11.69 5.17 -4.50
C CYS A 123 12.30 5.48 -3.13
N ALA A 124 11.78 4.81 -2.11
CA ALA A 124 12.26 4.91 -0.75
C ALA A 124 12.20 3.54 -0.06
N ARG A 125 13.29 3.20 0.64
CA ARG A 125 13.34 2.01 1.50
C ARG A 125 13.09 2.42 2.95
N LEU A 126 11.87 2.19 3.42
CA LEU A 126 11.39 2.62 4.74
C LEU A 126 11.50 1.49 5.75
N LYS A 127 12.17 1.74 6.88
CA LYS A 127 12.28 0.79 7.99
C LYS A 127 11.30 1.12 9.10
N LYS A 128 10.68 0.09 9.68
CA LYS A 128 9.81 0.26 10.86
C LYS A 128 10.61 0.83 12.02
N GLN A 129 10.03 1.81 12.70
CA GLN A 129 10.60 2.40 13.90
C GLN A 129 10.15 1.62 15.15
N PRO A 130 11.00 1.56 16.20
CA PRO A 130 10.64 0.94 17.48
C PRO A 130 9.38 1.53 18.13
#